data_AF-G5LJQ8-F1
#
_entry.id   AF-G5LJQ8-F1
#
_cell.length_a   1.000
_cell.length_b   1.000
_cell.length_c   1.000
_cell.angle_alpha   90.00
_cell.angle_beta   90.00
_cell.angle_gamma   90.00
#
_symmetry.space_group_name_H-M   'P 1'
#
loop_
_entity.id
_entity.type
_entity.pdbx_description
1 polymer ?
#
loop_
_entity_poly.entity_id
_entity_poly.type
_entity_poly.pdbx_seq_one_letter_code
_entity_poly.pdbx_strand_id
1 'polypeptide(L)'
;TNNSHVAGIALYQKDLGNSTYTTEAHQWDNTINVANSTVTSGSWSEDEEQGHFGNSSEPSDYNGNGWNNDDVALAFVDDPYSNYRMVNNVTFTDSQLLGDVVLQSSWNYNFYSDGRLVDDSTTVYTNGGWADDDQNVDHLTLTLNNTKWVGAAFNDSQSMDPVQFYDVDANSLDPDSTNYDAWGRVNSAASFQSGIFDVSLNNGSEWDTTKTSVIDTLAVNSGSQVDVANGSSLTADTITLNGGSAMNIGEGGYVDTDHLTVDTFSTVTLADDVSSAWSDDALYANTITVTHGGMLDIQTNNTNADSVIDTDTLELTSSNVADNNGNVYAGVFNIHSNDYTLNADLVNDRTWDTTQANYGYGVVAMNSDGHLTINGNGDINNGDEADASSTTDNVVAATGNYKVRIDNATGAGSVADYKGNELIYVNDNDINTDATFMSMT
;
A
#
# COMPACT_ATOMS: atom_id res chain seq x y z
N THR A 1 -25.40 1.16 -22.04
CA THR A 1 -25.13 1.25 -23.49
C THR A 1 -23.64 1.42 -23.66
N ASN A 2 -23.03 0.89 -24.72
CA ASN A 2 -21.62 1.18 -24.98
C ASN A 2 -21.45 2.69 -25.24
N ASN A 3 -20.38 3.25 -24.72
CA ASN A 3 -20.01 4.66 -24.79
C ASN A 3 -21.01 5.60 -24.07
N SER A 4 -21.51 5.18 -22.91
CA SER A 4 -22.25 6.08 -22.01
C SER A 4 -21.31 7.06 -21.32
N HIS A 5 -21.80 8.26 -21.06
CA HIS A 5 -21.19 9.22 -20.14
C HIS A 5 -22.13 9.38 -18.95
N VAL A 6 -21.64 9.06 -17.76
CA VAL A 6 -22.39 9.14 -16.51
C VAL A 6 -21.70 10.15 -15.61
N ALA A 7 -22.46 11.12 -15.10
CA ALA A 7 -21.96 12.09 -14.13
C ALA A 7 -22.37 11.62 -12.73
N GLY A 8 -21.41 11.10 -11.98
CA GLY A 8 -21.59 10.60 -10.61
C GLY A 8 -22.44 9.32 -10.49
N ILE A 9 -22.08 8.47 -9.53
CA ILE A 9 -22.96 7.42 -9.01
C ILE A 9 -22.87 7.46 -7.49
N ALA A 10 -23.99 7.68 -6.81
CA ALA A 10 -24.05 7.71 -5.36
C ALA A 10 -25.07 6.70 -4.83
N LEU A 11 -24.64 5.86 -3.89
CA LEU A 11 -25.47 4.94 -3.13
C LEU A 11 -25.52 5.40 -1.68
N TYR A 12 -26.72 5.68 -1.18
CA TYR A 12 -26.96 6.03 0.22
C TYR A 12 -27.81 4.95 0.86
N GLN A 13 -27.31 4.42 1.97
CA GLN A 13 -28.11 3.57 2.83
C GLN A 13 -29.19 4.41 3.51
N LYS A 14 -30.39 3.83 3.66
CA LYS A 14 -31.56 4.49 4.30
C LYS A 14 -32.45 3.54 5.09
N ASP A 15 -32.13 2.25 5.14
CA ASP A 15 -32.93 1.26 5.84
C ASP A 15 -32.31 0.96 7.20
N LEU A 16 -33.07 1.26 8.26
CA LEU A 16 -32.62 1.34 9.65
C LEU A 16 -32.73 0.01 10.41
N GLY A 17 -33.23 -1.03 9.76
CA GLY A 17 -33.48 -2.32 10.39
C GLY A 17 -34.83 -2.89 9.99
N ASN A 18 -34.85 -4.17 9.65
CA ASN A 18 -36.09 -4.86 9.32
C ASN A 18 -36.58 -5.64 10.53
N SER A 19 -37.71 -5.21 11.10
CA SER A 19 -38.35 -5.88 12.26
C SER A 19 -38.78 -7.34 12.01
N THR A 20 -38.72 -7.82 10.76
CA THR A 20 -38.93 -9.23 10.39
C THR A 20 -37.71 -10.10 10.67
N TYR A 21 -36.52 -9.49 10.68
CA TYR A 21 -35.23 -10.17 10.71
C TYR A 21 -34.46 -9.83 11.98
N THR A 22 -34.78 -10.54 13.07
CA THR A 22 -34.21 -10.27 14.41
C THR A 22 -33.10 -11.25 14.80
N THR A 23 -32.73 -12.19 13.93
CA THR A 23 -31.83 -13.31 14.28
C THR A 23 -30.89 -13.76 13.15
N GLU A 24 -31.03 -13.21 11.95
CA GLU A 24 -30.20 -13.55 10.80
C GLU A 24 -29.36 -12.32 10.44
N ALA A 25 -28.08 -12.54 10.12
CA ALA A 25 -27.22 -11.48 9.61
C ALA A 25 -27.74 -11.03 8.23
N HIS A 26 -27.80 -9.72 8.02
CA HIS A 26 -28.20 -9.13 6.74
C HIS A 26 -27.21 -8.06 6.31
N GLN A 27 -27.08 -7.90 5.01
CA GLN A 27 -26.21 -6.94 4.36
C GLN A 27 -26.89 -6.38 3.12
N TRP A 28 -26.44 -5.21 2.67
CA TRP A 28 -26.83 -4.60 1.41
C TRP A 28 -25.79 -4.90 0.33
N ASP A 29 -26.07 -5.89 -0.51
CA ASP A 29 -25.21 -6.22 -1.64
C ASP A 29 -25.45 -5.26 -2.80
N ASN A 30 -24.47 -4.41 -3.07
CA ASN A 30 -24.48 -3.50 -4.21
C ASN A 30 -23.48 -3.99 -5.27
N THR A 31 -23.90 -4.05 -6.52
CA THR A 31 -23.02 -4.39 -7.64
C THR A 31 -23.16 -3.38 -8.76
N ILE A 32 -22.06 -2.71 -9.10
CA ILE A 32 -21.98 -1.74 -10.20
C ILE A 32 -21.02 -2.29 -11.25
N ASN A 33 -21.52 -2.43 -12.48
CA ASN A 33 -20.70 -2.86 -13.62
C ASN A 33 -20.72 -1.76 -14.69
N VAL A 34 -19.56 -1.16 -14.96
CA VAL A 34 -19.38 -0.12 -15.96
C VAL A 34 -18.49 -0.63 -17.08
N ALA A 35 -19.10 -0.91 -18.23
CA ALA A 35 -18.38 -1.41 -19.40
C ALA A 35 -18.38 -0.38 -20.53
N ASN A 36 -17.24 -0.22 -21.19
CA ASN A 36 -17.09 0.58 -22.41
C ASN A 36 -17.65 2.00 -22.24
N SER A 37 -17.47 2.63 -21.08
CA SER A 37 -18.14 3.90 -20.74
C SER A 37 -17.24 4.79 -19.89
N THR A 38 -17.63 6.06 -19.76
CA THR A 38 -16.96 7.03 -18.87
C THR A 38 -17.88 7.37 -17.72
N VAL A 39 -17.36 7.29 -16.49
CA VAL A 39 -17.97 7.89 -15.30
C VAL A 39 -17.10 9.08 -14.91
N THR A 40 -17.70 10.25 -14.83
CA THR A 40 -17.04 11.46 -14.34
C THR A 40 -17.58 11.85 -12.99
N SER A 41 -16.90 12.77 -12.32
CA SER A 41 -17.43 13.53 -11.19
C SER A 41 -18.80 14.15 -11.53
N GLY A 42 -19.64 14.25 -10.50
CA GLY A 42 -21.00 14.76 -10.58
C GLY A 42 -21.21 15.97 -9.69
N SER A 43 -22.32 16.68 -9.91
CA SER A 43 -22.65 17.89 -9.15
C SER A 43 -23.23 17.49 -7.80
N TRP A 44 -22.59 17.91 -6.71
CA TRP A 44 -23.13 17.79 -5.37
C TRP A 44 -23.98 19.00 -4.97
N SER A 45 -23.68 20.18 -5.54
CA SER A 45 -24.38 21.44 -5.29
C SER A 45 -24.80 22.17 -6.57
N GLU A 46 -25.82 23.02 -6.53
CA GLU A 46 -26.25 23.76 -7.72
C GLU A 46 -25.19 24.79 -8.16
N ASP A 47 -24.44 24.45 -9.20
CA ASP A 47 -23.28 25.23 -9.67
C ASP A 47 -23.61 26.54 -10.42
N GLU A 48 -24.88 26.79 -10.76
CA GLU A 48 -25.28 27.93 -11.61
C GLU A 48 -25.34 29.29 -10.88
N GLU A 49 -25.16 29.35 -9.56
CA GLU A 49 -25.40 30.57 -8.77
C GLU A 49 -24.21 31.56 -8.73
N GLN A 50 -22.98 31.11 -8.99
CA GLN A 50 -21.77 31.92 -8.92
C GLN A 50 -20.80 31.60 -10.06
N GLY A 51 -20.14 32.63 -10.62
CA GLY A 51 -19.20 32.44 -11.71
C GLY A 51 -18.40 33.69 -12.08
N HIS A 52 -17.23 33.50 -12.68
CA HIS A 52 -16.39 34.59 -13.18
C HIS A 52 -16.61 34.77 -14.69
N PHE A 53 -17.00 35.97 -15.13
CA PHE A 53 -17.39 36.26 -16.53
C PHE A 53 -18.50 35.36 -17.09
N GLY A 54 -19.37 34.81 -16.23
CA GLY A 54 -20.45 33.91 -16.65
C GLY A 54 -19.99 32.48 -16.89
N ASN A 55 -18.81 32.09 -16.40
CA ASN A 55 -18.38 30.71 -16.27
C ASN A 55 -18.56 30.28 -14.79
N SER A 56 -19.54 29.41 -14.54
CA SER A 56 -19.72 28.71 -13.26
C SER A 56 -18.69 27.59 -13.08
N SER A 57 -18.59 27.04 -11.87
CA SER A 57 -18.06 25.69 -11.70
C SER A 57 -18.88 24.73 -12.55
N GLU A 58 -18.25 23.68 -13.06
CA GLU A 58 -18.96 22.61 -13.75
C GLU A 58 -18.62 21.31 -13.04
N PRO A 59 -19.55 20.39 -12.84
CA PRO A 59 -19.35 19.12 -12.13
C PRO A 59 -18.19 18.24 -12.61
N SER A 60 -17.63 18.55 -13.78
CA SER A 60 -16.53 17.84 -14.42
C SER A 60 -15.24 18.66 -14.51
N ASP A 61 -15.11 19.76 -13.77
CA ASP A 61 -13.91 20.60 -13.73
C ASP A 61 -12.82 20.07 -12.79
N TYR A 62 -12.76 18.74 -12.64
CA TYR A 62 -11.84 17.99 -11.82
C TYR A 62 -10.42 18.54 -11.95
N ASN A 63 -10.00 19.28 -10.91
CA ASN A 63 -8.72 20.00 -10.91
C ASN A 63 -7.66 19.29 -10.06
N GLY A 64 -8.03 18.18 -9.40
CA GLY A 64 -7.13 17.34 -8.62
C GLY A 64 -6.56 18.01 -7.36
N ASN A 65 -7.16 19.08 -6.84
CA ASN A 65 -6.59 19.82 -5.71
C ASN A 65 -7.57 19.97 -4.55
N GLY A 66 -7.17 19.47 -3.37
CA GLY A 66 -7.95 19.56 -2.14
C GLY A 66 -9.25 18.77 -2.17
N TRP A 67 -9.89 18.61 -1.02
CA TRP A 67 -11.22 17.98 -0.96
C TRP A 67 -12.29 18.89 -1.56
N ASN A 68 -13.10 18.34 -2.46
CA ASN A 68 -14.28 18.98 -3.01
C ASN A 68 -15.36 17.92 -3.31
N ASN A 69 -16.59 18.13 -2.86
CA ASN A 69 -17.68 17.18 -3.09
C ASN A 69 -18.04 17.04 -4.58
N ASP A 70 -17.84 18.10 -5.36
CA ASP A 70 -18.15 18.09 -6.81
C ASP A 70 -17.10 17.31 -7.63
N ASP A 71 -16.00 16.88 -7.00
CA ASP A 71 -14.99 16.01 -7.62
C ASP A 71 -15.35 14.52 -7.50
N VAL A 72 -16.41 14.17 -6.76
CA VAL A 72 -16.77 12.78 -6.46
C VAL A 72 -17.48 12.14 -7.65
N ALA A 73 -16.88 11.07 -8.18
CA ALA A 73 -17.46 10.24 -9.23
C ALA A 73 -18.26 9.06 -8.66
N LEU A 74 -17.80 8.46 -7.56
CA LEU A 74 -18.49 7.37 -6.89
C LEU A 74 -18.59 7.65 -5.39
N ALA A 75 -19.79 7.52 -4.82
CA ALA A 75 -20.02 7.68 -3.39
C ALA A 75 -20.83 6.51 -2.83
N PHE A 76 -20.35 5.94 -1.72
CA PHE A 76 -21.02 4.89 -0.95
C PHE A 76 -21.11 5.38 0.48
N VAL A 77 -22.32 5.71 0.92
CA VAL A 77 -22.54 6.41 2.19
C VAL A 77 -23.48 5.61 3.06
N ASP A 78 -22.96 5.17 4.20
CA ASP A 78 -23.68 4.46 5.26
C ASP A 78 -24.65 5.39 6.01
N ASP A 79 -25.66 4.78 6.62
CA ASP A 79 -26.55 5.42 7.58
C ASP A 79 -26.17 4.93 8.99
N PRO A 80 -25.75 5.82 9.91
CA PRO A 80 -25.33 5.45 11.28
C PRO A 80 -26.45 4.85 12.14
N TYR A 81 -27.68 4.85 11.65
CA TYR A 81 -28.83 4.20 12.27
C TYR A 81 -29.14 2.82 11.69
N SER A 82 -28.37 2.36 10.69
CA SER A 82 -28.45 1.00 10.15
C SER A 82 -27.84 -0.01 11.12
N ASN A 83 -28.44 -1.20 11.20
CA ASN A 83 -27.85 -2.33 11.93
C ASN A 83 -27.11 -3.30 11.00
N TYR A 84 -26.95 -2.94 9.73
CA TYR A 84 -26.48 -3.82 8.66
C TYR A 84 -25.42 -3.11 7.84
N ARG A 85 -24.38 -3.85 7.46
CA ARG A 85 -23.36 -3.37 6.53
C ARG A 85 -23.85 -3.24 5.09
N MET A 86 -23.10 -2.49 4.29
CA MET A 86 -23.11 -2.52 2.83
C MET A 86 -21.89 -3.27 2.31
N VAL A 87 -22.10 -4.03 1.23
CA VAL A 87 -21.02 -4.69 0.51
C VAL A 87 -21.09 -4.22 -0.94
N ASN A 88 -20.17 -3.35 -1.32
CA ASN A 88 -20.17 -2.65 -2.60
C ASN A 88 -19.10 -3.25 -3.52
N ASN A 89 -19.54 -3.87 -4.61
CA ASN A 89 -18.67 -4.45 -5.61
C ASN A 89 -18.76 -3.63 -6.91
N VAL A 90 -17.68 -2.94 -7.26
CA VAL A 90 -17.63 -2.07 -8.43
C VAL A 90 -16.62 -2.61 -9.42
N THR A 91 -17.03 -2.78 -10.68
CA THR A 91 -16.13 -3.22 -11.75
C THR A 91 -16.24 -2.31 -12.96
N PHE A 92 -15.11 -1.76 -13.38
CA PHE A 92 -14.95 -1.06 -14.63
C PHE A 92 -14.21 -1.95 -15.64
N THR A 93 -14.71 -2.02 -16.87
CA THR A 93 -14.08 -2.78 -17.96
C THR A 93 -14.05 -1.99 -19.26
N ASP A 94 -12.88 -1.80 -19.86
CA ASP A 94 -12.68 -0.99 -21.07
C ASP A 94 -13.25 0.44 -20.92
N SER A 95 -13.07 1.04 -19.75
CA SER A 95 -13.78 2.25 -19.33
C SER A 95 -12.83 3.36 -18.89
N GLN A 96 -13.40 4.51 -18.52
CA GLN A 96 -12.70 5.60 -17.86
C GLN A 96 -13.46 6.00 -16.59
N LEU A 97 -12.73 6.20 -15.50
CA LEU A 97 -13.21 6.79 -14.26
C LEU A 97 -12.45 8.09 -14.04
N LEU A 98 -13.16 9.22 -13.98
CA LEU A 98 -12.57 10.53 -13.76
C LEU A 98 -13.25 11.15 -12.54
N GLY A 99 -12.55 11.24 -11.42
CA GLY A 99 -13.09 11.75 -10.17
C GLY A 99 -12.78 10.85 -8.99
N ASP A 100 -13.14 11.36 -7.81
CA ASP A 100 -12.85 10.73 -6.53
C ASP A 100 -13.85 9.60 -6.24
N VAL A 101 -13.38 8.60 -5.50
CA VAL A 101 -14.18 7.47 -5.03
C VAL A 101 -14.21 7.52 -3.51
N VAL A 102 -15.41 7.54 -2.94
CA VAL A 102 -15.63 7.76 -1.51
C VAL A 102 -16.41 6.59 -0.91
N LEU A 103 -15.84 5.96 0.11
CA LEU A 103 -16.56 5.16 1.09
C LEU A 103 -16.69 5.99 2.36
N GLN A 104 -17.91 6.22 2.81
CA GLN A 104 -18.19 6.83 4.10
C GLN A 104 -18.95 5.80 4.94
N SER A 105 -18.32 5.34 6.02
CA SER A 105 -18.83 4.28 6.87
C SER A 105 -18.90 4.74 8.32
N SER A 106 -19.92 4.26 9.03
CA SER A 106 -20.04 4.44 10.46
C SER A 106 -20.28 3.11 11.16
N TRP A 107 -20.08 3.09 12.47
CA TRP A 107 -20.45 1.93 13.26
C TRP A 107 -21.94 1.63 13.08
N ASN A 108 -22.25 0.37 12.79
CA ASN A 108 -23.62 -0.12 12.87
C ASN A 108 -24.27 0.34 14.18
N TYR A 109 -25.55 0.68 14.14
CA TYR A 109 -26.29 1.27 15.25
C TYR A 109 -26.27 0.43 16.55
N ASN A 110 -26.16 -0.89 16.40
CA ASN A 110 -26.06 -1.84 17.51
C ASN A 110 -24.62 -2.15 17.92
N PHE A 111 -23.61 -1.54 17.30
CA PHE A 111 -22.20 -1.64 17.67
C PHE A 111 -21.81 -0.53 18.65
N TYR A 112 -20.99 -0.86 19.64
CA TYR A 112 -20.59 -0.01 20.75
C TYR A 112 -19.06 -0.03 20.85
N SER A 113 -18.40 0.99 20.28
CA SER A 113 -16.95 1.14 20.33
C SER A 113 -16.40 1.23 21.77
N ASP A 114 -17.16 1.82 22.70
CA ASP A 114 -16.76 1.90 24.12
C ASP A 114 -17.11 0.62 24.92
N GLY A 115 -17.80 -0.32 24.27
CA GLY A 115 -18.39 -1.51 24.86
C GLY A 115 -19.62 -1.23 25.74
N ARG A 116 -20.38 -2.29 25.98
CA ARG A 116 -21.48 -2.29 26.95
C ARG A 116 -21.51 -3.61 27.71
N LEU A 117 -22.20 -3.64 28.83
CA LEU A 117 -22.45 -4.89 29.56
C LEU A 117 -23.39 -5.81 28.77
N VAL A 118 -23.11 -7.11 28.78
CA VAL A 118 -23.93 -8.11 28.06
C VAL A 118 -25.36 -8.19 28.61
N ASP A 119 -25.54 -8.04 29.93
CA ASP A 119 -26.81 -8.26 30.62
C ASP A 119 -27.19 -7.14 31.60
N ASP A 120 -26.57 -5.96 31.46
CA ASP A 120 -26.74 -4.80 32.33
C ASP A 120 -26.54 -5.09 33.85
N SER A 121 -25.90 -6.21 34.22
CA SER A 121 -25.75 -6.62 35.62
C SER A 121 -24.44 -7.36 35.99
N THR A 122 -23.67 -7.83 35.00
CA THR A 122 -22.40 -8.55 35.18
C THR A 122 -21.17 -7.68 34.91
N THR A 123 -19.97 -8.27 34.99
CA THR A 123 -18.67 -7.65 34.68
C THR A 123 -18.17 -7.97 33.25
N VAL A 124 -19.01 -8.55 32.39
CA VAL A 124 -18.64 -8.95 31.03
C VAL A 124 -19.10 -7.88 30.04
N TYR A 125 -18.16 -7.39 29.24
CA TYR A 125 -18.41 -6.39 28.20
C TYR A 125 -18.44 -7.04 26.81
N THR A 126 -19.09 -6.36 25.87
CA THR A 126 -19.23 -6.70 24.46
C THR A 126 -19.23 -5.40 23.66
N ASN A 127 -18.67 -5.42 22.45
CA ASN A 127 -18.83 -4.38 21.44
C ASN A 127 -20.24 -4.41 20.81
N GLY A 128 -21.09 -5.37 21.17
CA GLY A 128 -22.44 -5.51 20.61
C GLY A 128 -22.38 -5.97 19.16
N GLY A 129 -23.23 -5.37 18.31
CA GLY A 129 -23.23 -5.67 16.89
C GLY A 129 -23.63 -7.12 16.59
N TRP A 130 -23.04 -7.63 15.52
CA TRP A 130 -23.08 -9.02 15.10
C TRP A 130 -21.89 -9.80 15.65
N ALA A 131 -22.11 -11.08 15.93
CA ALA A 131 -21.07 -11.97 16.45
C ALA A 131 -20.00 -12.38 15.42
N ASP A 132 -20.26 -12.13 14.13
CA ASP A 132 -19.27 -12.23 13.06
C ASP A 132 -18.80 -10.81 12.79
N ASP A 133 -17.53 -10.52 13.10
CA ASP A 133 -16.99 -9.15 13.12
C ASP A 133 -17.18 -8.46 11.78
N ASP A 134 -17.00 -9.20 10.69
CA ASP A 134 -17.14 -8.70 9.31
C ASP A 134 -18.56 -8.18 9.02
N GLN A 135 -19.60 -8.67 9.70
CA GLN A 135 -20.97 -8.16 9.56
C GLN A 135 -21.16 -6.76 10.18
N ASN A 136 -20.18 -6.28 10.95
CA ASN A 136 -20.14 -4.93 11.49
C ASN A 136 -19.39 -3.92 10.59
N VAL A 137 -18.93 -4.37 9.42
CA VAL A 137 -17.99 -3.63 8.57
C VAL A 137 -18.59 -3.43 7.17
N ASP A 138 -18.62 -2.19 6.70
CA ASP A 138 -18.92 -1.85 5.32
C ASP A 138 -17.74 -2.15 4.40
N HIS A 139 -18.00 -2.63 3.20
CA HIS A 139 -16.98 -2.95 2.22
C HIS A 139 -17.17 -2.20 0.91
N LEU A 140 -16.07 -1.72 0.34
CA LEU A 140 -16.00 -1.26 -1.04
C LEU A 140 -14.83 -1.96 -1.73
N THR A 141 -15.13 -2.73 -2.78
CA THR A 141 -14.12 -3.28 -3.68
C THR A 141 -14.25 -2.62 -5.04
N LEU A 142 -13.22 -1.89 -5.46
CA LEU A 142 -13.12 -1.28 -6.79
C LEU A 142 -12.15 -2.09 -7.67
N THR A 143 -12.68 -2.70 -8.72
CA THR A 143 -11.90 -3.43 -9.72
C THR A 143 -11.86 -2.68 -11.04
N LEU A 144 -10.65 -2.35 -11.50
CA LEU A 144 -10.37 -1.78 -12.82
C LEU A 144 -9.82 -2.87 -13.73
N ASN A 145 -10.38 -2.99 -14.93
CA ASN A 145 -9.98 -3.98 -15.92
C ASN A 145 -9.81 -3.31 -17.30
N ASN A 146 -8.58 -3.19 -17.80
CA ASN A 146 -8.25 -2.36 -18.96
C ASN A 146 -8.94 -0.99 -18.90
N THR A 147 -8.82 -0.32 -17.75
CA THR A 147 -9.53 0.92 -17.43
C THR A 147 -8.55 1.95 -16.89
N LYS A 148 -8.76 3.22 -17.25
CA LYS A 148 -8.03 4.35 -16.64
C LYS A 148 -8.86 5.02 -15.57
N TRP A 149 -8.28 5.24 -14.40
CA TRP A 149 -8.81 6.06 -13.33
C TRP A 149 -7.90 7.27 -13.10
N VAL A 150 -8.48 8.47 -13.08
CA VAL A 150 -7.81 9.69 -12.62
C VAL A 150 -8.62 10.23 -11.46
N GLY A 151 -8.07 10.18 -10.26
CA GLY A 151 -8.79 10.56 -9.04
C GLY A 151 -8.14 10.08 -7.76
N ALA A 152 -8.80 10.35 -6.63
CA ALA A 152 -8.36 9.89 -5.32
C ALA A 152 -9.36 8.94 -4.65
N ALA A 153 -8.87 8.12 -3.73
CA ALA A 153 -9.64 7.16 -2.96
C ALA A 153 -9.82 7.65 -1.52
N PHE A 154 -11.05 7.81 -1.04
CA PHE A 154 -11.31 8.28 0.32
C PHE A 154 -12.08 7.21 1.09
N ASN A 155 -11.43 6.61 2.09
CA ASN A 155 -12.09 5.82 3.12
C ASN A 155 -12.31 6.69 4.36
N ASP A 156 -13.52 7.23 4.52
CA ASP A 156 -13.98 7.94 5.72
C ASP A 156 -14.68 6.94 6.64
N SER A 157 -13.87 6.17 7.36
CA SER A 157 -14.32 5.15 8.31
C SER A 157 -13.99 5.56 9.75
N GLN A 158 -14.82 5.09 10.68
CA GLN A 158 -14.50 5.13 12.11
C GLN A 158 -13.59 3.95 12.47
N SER A 159 -12.59 4.18 13.33
CA SER A 159 -11.69 3.17 13.86
C SER A 159 -11.76 3.07 15.38
N MET A 160 -11.31 1.95 15.95
CA MET A 160 -11.10 1.78 17.39
C MET A 160 -9.83 0.97 17.68
N ASP A 161 -9.19 1.28 18.80
CA ASP A 161 -7.94 0.67 19.23
C ASP A 161 -8.15 -0.68 19.92
N PRO A 162 -7.13 -1.57 19.94
CA PRO A 162 -7.17 -2.86 20.63
C PRO A 162 -7.61 -2.81 22.09
N VAL A 163 -7.35 -1.70 22.80
CA VAL A 163 -7.76 -1.53 24.21
C VAL A 163 -9.29 -1.52 24.38
N GLN A 164 -10.03 -1.28 23.30
CA GLN A 164 -11.48 -1.26 23.23
C GLN A 164 -12.08 -2.56 22.66
N PHE A 165 -11.25 -3.57 22.37
CA PHE A 165 -11.72 -4.87 21.88
C PHE A 165 -12.23 -5.71 23.05
N TYR A 166 -13.52 -6.04 23.03
CA TYR A 166 -14.13 -6.94 24.00
C TYR A 166 -14.44 -8.30 23.39
N ASP A 167 -14.93 -8.32 22.16
CA ASP A 167 -15.35 -9.52 21.43
C ASP A 167 -15.23 -9.38 19.90
N VAL A 168 -14.32 -8.52 19.43
CA VAL A 168 -13.92 -8.42 18.01
C VAL A 168 -12.41 -8.60 17.84
N ASP A 169 -12.00 -8.99 16.63
CA ASP A 169 -10.62 -9.01 16.17
C ASP A 169 -10.34 -7.84 15.21
N ALA A 170 -9.08 -7.40 15.11
CA ALA A 170 -8.66 -6.33 14.19
C ALA A 170 -8.92 -6.71 12.72
N ASN A 171 -9.20 -5.71 11.87
CA ASN A 171 -9.47 -5.88 10.45
C ASN A 171 -8.67 -4.93 9.53
N SER A 172 -7.88 -4.02 10.10
CA SER A 172 -7.08 -3.02 9.37
C SER A 172 -5.88 -2.60 10.23
N LEU A 173 -4.98 -1.79 9.70
CA LEU A 173 -3.87 -1.19 10.44
C LEU A 173 -4.12 0.32 10.67
N ASP A 174 -3.58 0.85 11.76
CA ASP A 174 -3.58 2.31 12.00
C ASP A 174 -2.41 2.97 11.26
N PRO A 175 -2.66 3.75 10.19
CA PRO A 175 -1.60 4.41 9.42
C PRO A 175 -0.91 5.54 10.20
N ASP A 176 -1.61 6.17 11.16
CA ASP A 176 -1.04 7.27 11.95
C ASP A 176 -0.20 6.74 13.14
N SER A 177 -0.17 5.42 13.32
CA SER A 177 0.59 4.71 14.36
C SER A 177 0.45 5.39 15.73
N THR A 178 -0.80 5.67 16.11
CA THR A 178 -1.12 6.46 17.31
C THR A 178 -0.92 5.69 18.61
N ASN A 179 -0.60 4.41 18.49
CA ASN A 179 -0.37 3.49 19.59
C ASN A 179 1.11 3.41 19.94
N TYR A 180 1.35 3.23 21.24
CA TYR A 180 2.68 3.09 21.79
C TYR A 180 2.76 1.82 22.62
N ASP A 181 3.86 1.10 22.50
CA ASP A 181 4.15 -0.02 23.37
C ASP A 181 4.45 0.42 24.81
N ALA A 182 4.68 -0.56 25.69
CA ALA A 182 4.98 -0.31 27.11
C ALA A 182 6.28 0.50 27.35
N TRP A 183 7.12 0.67 26.32
CA TRP A 183 8.34 1.48 26.36
C TRP A 183 8.17 2.84 25.69
N GLY A 184 6.99 3.15 25.17
CA GLY A 184 6.66 4.43 24.54
C GLY A 184 7.19 4.53 23.11
N ARG A 185 7.45 3.41 22.43
CA ARG A 185 7.74 3.40 20.99
C ARG A 185 6.46 3.25 20.20
N VAL A 186 6.43 3.93 19.06
CA VAL A 186 5.34 3.92 18.10
C VAL A 186 5.18 2.49 17.55
N ASN A 187 3.96 1.97 17.49
CA ASN A 187 3.65 0.70 16.84
C ASN A 187 2.41 0.83 15.95
N SER A 188 2.42 0.16 14.79
CA SER A 188 1.19 0.04 14.01
C SER A 188 0.24 -0.86 14.79
N ALA A 189 -0.82 -0.27 15.34
CA ALA A 189 -1.82 -1.06 16.02
C ALA A 189 -2.72 -1.70 14.97
N ALA A 190 -2.93 -3.00 15.12
CA ALA A 190 -4.05 -3.66 14.48
C ALA A 190 -5.34 -3.01 15.00
N SER A 191 -6.06 -2.30 14.14
CA SER A 191 -7.26 -1.56 14.48
C SER A 191 -8.50 -2.31 14.00
N PHE A 192 -9.66 -1.95 14.55
CA PHE A 192 -10.93 -2.34 13.97
C PHE A 192 -11.57 -1.10 13.34
N GLN A 193 -11.87 -1.15 12.05
CA GLN A 193 -12.50 -0.10 11.27
C GLN A 193 -13.92 -0.48 10.85
N SER A 194 -14.80 0.51 10.77
CA SER A 194 -16.18 0.37 10.30
C SER A 194 -16.28 0.17 8.79
N GLY A 195 -15.29 0.61 8.02
CA GLY A 195 -15.30 0.54 6.55
C GLY A 195 -13.96 0.09 5.99
N ILE A 196 -13.99 -0.84 5.03
CA ILE A 196 -12.83 -1.36 4.30
C ILE A 196 -12.96 -1.00 2.82
N PHE A 197 -11.92 -0.40 2.24
CA PHE A 197 -11.85 -0.03 0.84
C PHE A 197 -10.66 -0.68 0.15
N ASP A 198 -10.94 -1.66 -0.72
CA ASP A 198 -9.95 -2.34 -1.54
C ASP A 198 -9.97 -1.90 -3.01
N VAL A 199 -8.78 -1.80 -3.61
CA VAL A 199 -8.60 -1.46 -5.03
C VAL A 199 -7.79 -2.54 -5.75
N SER A 200 -8.28 -2.96 -6.92
CA SER A 200 -7.59 -3.90 -7.81
C SER A 200 -7.50 -3.38 -9.24
N LEU A 201 -6.29 -3.29 -9.77
CA LEU A 201 -6.02 -2.94 -11.16
C LEU A 201 -5.60 -4.18 -11.94
N ASN A 202 -6.23 -4.42 -13.09
CA ASN A 202 -6.00 -5.60 -13.92
C ASN A 202 -5.89 -5.25 -15.41
N ASN A 203 -5.16 -6.10 -16.13
CA ASN A 203 -5.08 -6.14 -17.59
C ASN A 203 -4.72 -4.78 -18.23
N GLY A 204 -3.62 -4.17 -17.77
CA GLY A 204 -3.16 -2.87 -18.26
C GLY A 204 -4.03 -1.70 -17.81
N SER A 205 -4.66 -1.80 -16.65
CA SER A 205 -5.35 -0.65 -16.06
C SER A 205 -4.35 0.38 -15.54
N GLU A 206 -4.79 1.62 -15.41
CA GLU A 206 -3.96 2.76 -15.00
C GLU A 206 -4.72 3.55 -13.94
N TRP A 207 -4.06 3.90 -12.84
CA TRP A 207 -4.58 4.84 -11.85
C TRP A 207 -3.60 5.98 -11.65
N ASP A 208 -4.02 7.19 -12.03
CA ASP A 208 -3.30 8.44 -11.76
C ASP A 208 -3.88 9.03 -10.48
N THR A 209 -3.14 9.00 -9.38
CA THR A 209 -3.56 9.64 -8.14
C THR A 209 -3.44 11.16 -8.28
N THR A 210 -4.31 11.89 -7.60
CA THR A 210 -4.39 13.35 -7.73
C THR A 210 -4.42 14.05 -6.39
N LYS A 211 -4.85 13.36 -5.33
CA LYS A 211 -4.95 13.85 -3.95
C LYS A 211 -4.49 12.74 -3.00
N THR A 212 -4.57 12.98 -1.69
CA THR A 212 -4.41 11.93 -0.69
C THR A 212 -5.45 10.84 -0.89
N SER A 213 -4.96 9.61 -1.00
CA SER A 213 -5.76 8.40 -1.12
C SER A 213 -5.50 7.50 0.08
N VAL A 214 -6.57 6.99 0.70
CA VAL A 214 -6.51 6.06 1.84
C VAL A 214 -7.42 4.88 1.52
N ILE A 215 -6.84 3.69 1.50
CA ILE A 215 -7.47 2.40 1.20
C ILE A 215 -6.86 1.33 2.12
N ASP A 216 -7.41 0.12 2.14
CA ASP A 216 -6.85 -0.98 2.94
C ASP A 216 -5.89 -1.81 2.11
N THR A 217 -6.34 -2.31 0.95
CA THR A 217 -5.50 -3.12 0.06
C THR A 217 -5.43 -2.55 -1.35
N LEU A 218 -4.22 -2.53 -1.91
CA LEU A 218 -3.98 -2.29 -3.32
C LEU A 218 -3.33 -3.49 -4.01
N ALA A 219 -4.01 -4.02 -5.03
CA ALA A 219 -3.47 -5.07 -5.89
C ALA A 219 -3.31 -4.58 -7.35
N VAL A 220 -2.07 -4.46 -7.83
CA VAL A 220 -1.74 -4.01 -9.19
C VAL A 220 -1.26 -5.20 -10.02
N ASN A 221 -2.03 -5.63 -11.02
CA ASN A 221 -1.82 -6.89 -11.72
C ASN A 221 -1.78 -6.77 -13.24
N SER A 222 -1.10 -7.72 -13.88
CA SER A 222 -1.18 -7.97 -15.32
C SER A 222 -0.82 -6.74 -16.18
N GLY A 223 0.36 -6.17 -15.92
CA GLY A 223 0.87 -5.01 -16.63
C GLY A 223 0.13 -3.71 -16.33
N SER A 224 -0.58 -3.64 -15.21
CA SER A 224 -1.26 -2.41 -14.79
C SER A 224 -0.29 -1.45 -14.09
N GLN A 225 -0.71 -0.20 -13.96
CA GLN A 225 0.15 0.89 -13.48
C GLN A 225 -0.58 1.79 -12.48
N VAL A 226 0.14 2.22 -11.46
CA VAL A 226 -0.26 3.31 -10.56
C VAL A 226 0.77 4.42 -10.66
N ASP A 227 0.31 5.64 -10.94
CA ASP A 227 1.14 6.83 -11.00
C ASP A 227 0.79 7.74 -9.83
N VAL A 228 1.71 7.82 -8.87
CA VAL A 228 1.57 8.68 -7.69
C VAL A 228 2.09 10.07 -8.03
N ALA A 229 1.17 10.97 -8.35
CA ALA A 229 1.49 12.30 -8.87
C ALA A 229 2.04 13.26 -7.80
N ASN A 230 2.62 14.38 -8.26
CA ASN A 230 3.13 15.44 -7.41
C ASN A 230 2.04 16.01 -6.49
N GLY A 231 2.31 16.01 -5.17
CA GLY A 231 1.40 16.53 -4.16
C GLY A 231 0.23 15.59 -3.86
N SER A 232 0.28 14.35 -4.34
CA SER A 232 -0.68 13.30 -3.99
C SER A 232 -0.02 12.25 -3.10
N SER A 233 -0.83 11.54 -2.33
CA SER A 233 -0.35 10.45 -1.49
C SER A 233 -1.24 9.22 -1.63
N LEU A 234 -0.66 8.05 -1.36
CA LEU A 234 -1.36 6.77 -1.34
C LEU A 234 -0.96 6.01 -0.08
N THR A 235 -1.92 5.84 0.82
CA THR A 235 -1.76 5.06 2.05
C THR A 235 -2.60 3.79 1.95
N ALA A 236 -1.99 2.64 2.27
CA ALA A 236 -2.67 1.34 2.31
C ALA A 236 -2.01 0.39 3.29
N ASP A 237 -2.76 -0.49 3.97
CA ASP A 237 -2.15 -1.55 4.78
C ASP A 237 -1.19 -2.40 3.95
N THR A 238 -1.64 -2.82 2.75
CA THR A 238 -0.82 -3.63 1.87
C THR A 238 -0.88 -3.19 0.41
N ILE A 239 0.28 -3.19 -0.24
CA ILE A 239 0.42 -2.91 -1.66
C ILE A 239 1.15 -4.08 -2.33
N THR A 240 0.53 -4.67 -3.35
CA THR A 240 1.13 -5.77 -4.11
C THR A 240 1.13 -5.46 -5.61
N LEU A 241 2.32 -5.53 -6.23
CA LEU A 241 2.49 -5.47 -7.68
C LEU A 241 2.86 -6.85 -8.23
N ASN A 242 2.14 -7.30 -9.25
CA ASN A 242 2.35 -8.60 -9.88
C ASN A 242 2.18 -8.55 -11.41
N GLY A 243 2.84 -9.45 -12.12
CA GLY A 243 2.61 -9.70 -13.54
C GLY A 243 3.11 -8.59 -14.45
N GLY A 244 4.30 -8.05 -14.17
CA GLY A 244 4.92 -6.97 -14.93
C GLY A 244 4.25 -5.61 -14.72
N SER A 245 3.64 -5.40 -13.56
CA SER A 245 2.95 -4.15 -13.22
C SER A 245 3.93 -3.06 -12.76
N ALA A 246 3.47 -1.82 -12.67
CA ALA A 246 4.30 -0.69 -12.28
C ALA A 246 3.64 0.18 -11.20
N MET A 247 4.46 0.75 -10.32
CA MET A 247 4.11 1.89 -9.50
C MET A 247 5.20 2.95 -9.69
N ASN A 248 4.81 4.13 -10.15
CA ASN A 248 5.73 5.24 -10.35
C ASN A 248 5.42 6.33 -9.32
N ILE A 249 6.37 6.59 -8.43
CA ILE A 249 6.27 7.65 -7.43
C ILE A 249 6.96 8.89 -8.01
N GLY A 250 6.16 9.85 -8.46
CA GLY A 250 6.61 11.10 -9.06
C GLY A 250 7.14 12.10 -8.04
N GLU A 251 7.78 13.18 -8.51
CA GLU A 251 8.28 14.30 -7.69
C GLU A 251 7.22 14.77 -6.67
N GLY A 252 7.49 14.70 -5.37
CA GLY A 252 6.56 15.11 -4.31
C GLY A 252 5.33 14.20 -4.15
N GLY A 253 5.31 13.02 -4.79
CA GLY A 253 4.37 11.94 -4.48
C GLY A 253 4.85 11.15 -3.26
N TYR A 254 3.90 10.64 -2.46
CA TYR A 254 4.19 9.89 -1.24
C TYR A 254 3.39 8.58 -1.21
N VAL A 255 4.06 7.48 -0.87
CA VAL A 255 3.42 6.18 -0.66
C VAL A 255 3.73 5.70 0.74
N ASP A 256 2.71 5.21 1.43
CA ASP A 256 2.79 4.72 2.79
C ASP A 256 2.05 3.39 2.90
N THR A 257 2.72 2.38 3.45
CA THR A 257 2.12 1.06 3.63
C THR A 257 2.77 0.29 4.77
N ASP A 258 2.12 -0.74 5.29
CA ASP A 258 2.79 -1.67 6.21
C ASP A 258 3.66 -2.65 5.39
N HIS A 259 3.09 -3.22 4.31
CA HIS A 259 3.80 -4.16 3.45
C HIS A 259 3.68 -3.83 1.96
N LEU A 260 4.83 -3.57 1.33
CA LEU A 260 4.98 -3.50 -0.11
C LEU A 260 5.57 -4.79 -0.67
N THR A 261 4.87 -5.43 -1.61
CA THR A 261 5.39 -6.58 -2.37
C THR A 261 5.56 -6.24 -3.85
N VAL A 262 6.79 -6.30 -4.35
CA VAL A 262 7.15 -6.13 -5.76
C VAL A 262 7.49 -7.49 -6.36
N ASP A 263 6.53 -8.08 -7.05
CA ASP A 263 6.58 -9.47 -7.50
C ASP A 263 6.52 -9.62 -9.03
N THR A 264 6.96 -10.77 -9.53
CA THR A 264 6.76 -11.26 -10.91
C THR A 264 7.04 -10.17 -11.96
N PHE A 265 8.31 -9.76 -12.04
CA PHE A 265 8.81 -8.75 -12.99
C PHE A 265 8.14 -7.37 -12.92
N SER A 266 7.44 -7.06 -11.83
CA SER A 266 6.88 -5.73 -11.60
C SER A 266 7.96 -4.74 -11.16
N THR A 267 7.67 -3.44 -11.23
CA THR A 267 8.64 -2.40 -10.89
C THR A 267 8.01 -1.31 -10.04
N VAL A 268 8.69 -0.94 -8.96
CA VAL A 268 8.43 0.31 -8.25
C VAL A 268 9.56 1.26 -8.59
N THR A 269 9.22 2.43 -9.10
CA THR A 269 10.17 3.42 -9.55
C THR A 269 9.96 4.72 -8.81
N LEU A 270 11.01 5.21 -8.17
CA LEU A 270 11.05 6.52 -7.54
C LEU A 270 11.68 7.50 -8.54
N ALA A 271 10.96 8.57 -8.90
CA ALA A 271 11.38 9.56 -9.88
C ALA A 271 12.63 10.36 -9.44
N ASP A 272 13.01 11.36 -10.24
CA ASP A 272 13.96 12.40 -9.84
C ASP A 272 13.31 13.33 -8.81
N ASP A 273 14.06 13.75 -7.79
CA ASP A 273 13.66 14.77 -6.82
C ASP A 273 12.40 14.41 -6.01
N VAL A 274 12.25 13.13 -5.63
CA VAL A 274 11.03 12.65 -4.96
C VAL A 274 10.91 13.16 -3.54
N SER A 275 12.04 13.29 -2.83
CA SER A 275 12.08 13.96 -1.53
C SER A 275 12.18 15.47 -1.75
N SER A 276 11.08 16.20 -1.59
CA SER A 276 11.18 17.66 -1.54
C SER A 276 12.07 18.06 -0.35
N ALA A 277 12.78 19.19 -0.43
CA ALA A 277 13.62 19.69 0.66
C ALA A 277 12.88 20.01 2.00
N TRP A 278 11.59 19.66 2.13
CA TRP A 278 10.69 20.06 3.21
C TRP A 278 9.77 18.95 3.79
N SER A 279 9.76 17.71 3.29
CA SER A 279 8.99 16.60 3.90
C SER A 279 9.40 15.22 3.39
N ASP A 280 9.39 14.27 4.34
CA ASP A 280 9.19 12.81 4.34
C ASP A 280 9.72 11.95 3.17
N ASP A 281 10.21 10.75 3.49
CA ASP A 281 10.63 9.73 2.52
C ASP A 281 9.54 9.48 1.48
N ALA A 282 9.90 9.26 0.21
CA ALA A 282 8.90 9.12 -0.85
C ALA A 282 8.09 7.81 -0.76
N LEU A 283 8.68 6.80 -0.12
CA LEU A 283 8.07 5.52 0.14
C LEU A 283 8.36 5.12 1.58
N TYR A 284 7.32 5.07 2.41
CA TYR A 284 7.36 4.42 3.70
C TYR A 284 6.77 3.02 3.58
N ALA A 285 7.49 2.02 4.08
CA ALA A 285 6.94 0.68 4.28
C ALA A 285 7.65 -0.06 5.40
N ASN A 286 6.95 -0.59 6.40
CA ASN A 286 7.60 -1.40 7.45
C ASN A 286 8.41 -2.55 6.83
N THR A 287 7.81 -3.25 5.86
CA THR A 287 8.50 -4.27 5.07
C THR A 287 8.34 -4.06 3.57
N ILE A 288 9.45 -4.09 2.85
CA ILE A 288 9.49 -4.16 1.39
C ILE A 288 9.99 -5.55 0.97
N THR A 289 9.15 -6.31 0.28
CA THR A 289 9.53 -7.58 -0.35
C THR A 289 9.73 -7.40 -1.85
N VAL A 290 10.91 -7.73 -2.37
CA VAL A 290 11.21 -7.71 -3.80
C VAL A 290 11.59 -9.13 -4.24
N THR A 291 10.80 -9.73 -5.15
CA THR A 291 10.93 -11.15 -5.48
C THR A 291 10.46 -11.49 -6.89
N HIS A 292 10.66 -12.74 -7.33
CA HIS A 292 10.34 -13.28 -8.66
C HIS A 292 10.67 -12.36 -9.85
N GLY A 293 11.82 -11.70 -9.81
CA GLY A 293 12.25 -10.78 -10.88
C GLY A 293 11.71 -9.35 -10.77
N GLY A 294 10.95 -9.04 -9.72
CA GLY A 294 10.51 -7.68 -9.39
C GLY A 294 11.70 -6.74 -9.13
N MET A 295 11.46 -5.44 -9.26
CA MET A 295 12.50 -4.42 -9.15
C MET A 295 12.05 -3.22 -8.30
N LEU A 296 12.82 -2.89 -7.28
CA LEU A 296 12.77 -1.59 -6.59
C LEU A 296 13.87 -0.70 -7.16
N ASP A 297 13.48 0.40 -7.80
CA ASP A 297 14.35 1.21 -8.64
C ASP A 297 14.51 2.64 -8.10
N ILE A 298 15.72 2.96 -7.61
CA ILE A 298 16.08 4.27 -7.06
C ILE A 298 16.84 5.07 -8.12
N GLN A 299 16.16 5.96 -8.84
CA GLN A 299 16.77 6.71 -9.95
C GLN A 299 17.92 7.65 -9.52
N THR A 300 18.80 7.97 -10.49
CA THR A 300 20.20 8.46 -10.36
C THR A 300 20.43 9.87 -9.78
N ASN A 301 19.39 10.54 -9.32
CA ASN A 301 19.35 11.99 -9.11
C ASN A 301 18.73 12.40 -7.79
N ASN A 302 18.30 11.44 -6.98
CA ASN A 302 17.91 11.62 -5.58
C ASN A 302 19.11 11.89 -4.64
N THR A 303 20.16 12.56 -5.11
CA THR A 303 21.41 12.79 -4.36
C THR A 303 21.29 13.81 -3.22
N ASN A 304 20.12 14.41 -3.02
CA ASN A 304 19.85 15.39 -1.95
C ASN A 304 18.88 14.88 -0.88
N ALA A 305 18.36 13.65 -1.03
CA ALA A 305 17.54 12.98 -0.03
C ALA A 305 18.44 12.30 1.00
N ASP A 306 18.24 12.55 2.30
CA ASP A 306 18.94 11.80 3.35
C ASP A 306 18.53 10.31 3.34
N SER A 307 17.29 10.02 2.90
CA SER A 307 16.78 8.72 2.47
C SER A 307 15.59 8.95 1.51
N VAL A 308 15.30 7.99 0.63
CA VAL A 308 14.12 8.05 -0.28
C VAL A 308 13.09 6.97 0.03
N ILE A 309 13.51 5.93 0.75
CA ILE A 309 12.63 4.92 1.32
C ILE A 309 12.87 4.88 2.82
N ASP A 310 11.80 4.76 3.59
CA ASP A 310 11.86 4.43 5.00
C ASP A 310 11.28 3.02 5.18
N THR A 311 12.08 2.12 5.74
CA THR A 311 11.68 0.72 5.90
C THR A 311 12.49 0.06 7.00
N ASP A 312 11.86 -0.83 7.76
CA ASP A 312 12.57 -1.64 8.75
C ASP A 312 13.27 -2.81 8.08
N THR A 313 12.61 -3.45 7.11
CA THR A 313 13.11 -4.65 6.43
C THR A 313 12.96 -4.57 4.91
N LEU A 314 14.08 -4.73 4.21
CA LEU A 314 14.11 -5.02 2.79
C LEU A 314 14.36 -6.52 2.57
N GLU A 315 13.28 -7.28 2.32
CA GLU A 315 13.36 -8.68 1.90
C GLU A 315 13.66 -8.77 0.40
N LEU A 316 14.93 -8.98 0.06
CA LEU A 316 15.39 -9.09 -1.32
C LEU A 316 15.67 -10.55 -1.66
N THR A 317 14.61 -11.26 -2.06
CA THR A 317 14.62 -12.73 -2.23
C THR A 317 14.36 -13.15 -3.68
N SER A 318 14.21 -14.46 -3.89
CA SER A 318 13.94 -15.04 -5.21
C SER A 318 12.90 -16.15 -5.13
N SER A 319 12.37 -16.51 -6.29
CA SER A 319 11.53 -17.70 -6.42
C SER A 319 12.29 -18.97 -6.08
N ASN A 320 11.58 -19.98 -5.61
CA ASN A 320 12.14 -21.32 -5.48
C ASN A 320 12.53 -21.87 -6.86
N VAL A 321 13.78 -22.33 -6.99
CA VAL A 321 14.33 -22.89 -8.22
C VAL A 321 13.65 -24.19 -8.64
N ALA A 322 13.17 -24.98 -7.68
CA ALA A 322 12.39 -26.19 -7.94
C ALA A 322 11.09 -25.87 -8.68
N ASP A 323 10.49 -24.71 -8.40
CA ASP A 323 9.23 -24.27 -8.99
C ASP A 323 9.45 -23.61 -10.37
N ASN A 324 10.71 -23.30 -10.73
CA ASN A 324 11.07 -22.48 -11.89
C ASN A 324 12.01 -23.17 -12.89
N ASN A 325 11.86 -24.49 -13.07
CA ASN A 325 12.62 -25.28 -14.05
C ASN A 325 14.15 -25.14 -13.93
N GLY A 326 14.67 -24.88 -12.72
CA GLY A 326 16.11 -24.69 -12.52
C GLY A 326 16.59 -23.24 -12.69
N ASN A 327 15.70 -22.28 -12.92
CA ASN A 327 16.03 -20.85 -13.02
C ASN A 327 15.82 -20.14 -11.68
N VAL A 328 16.66 -19.13 -11.43
CA VAL A 328 16.49 -18.19 -10.31
C VAL A 328 15.91 -16.88 -10.88
N TYR A 329 14.73 -16.49 -10.41
CA TYR A 329 14.18 -15.16 -10.65
C TYR A 329 14.29 -14.37 -9.36
N ALA A 330 15.36 -13.57 -9.27
CA ALA A 330 15.69 -12.79 -8.10
C ALA A 330 15.04 -11.42 -8.16
N GLY A 331 14.53 -10.95 -7.02
CA GLY A 331 14.24 -9.54 -6.83
C GLY A 331 15.49 -8.69 -7.01
N VAL A 332 15.30 -7.47 -7.49
CA VAL A 332 16.36 -6.53 -7.83
C VAL A 332 16.16 -5.24 -7.05
N PHE A 333 17.13 -4.86 -6.23
CA PHE A 333 17.24 -3.52 -5.68
C PHE A 333 18.27 -2.75 -6.51
N ASN A 334 17.84 -1.72 -7.24
CA ASN A 334 18.69 -0.96 -8.15
C ASN A 334 18.92 0.45 -7.64
N ILE A 335 20.19 0.79 -7.37
CA ILE A 335 20.59 2.12 -6.90
C ILE A 335 21.30 2.93 -7.99
N HIS A 336 21.50 2.37 -9.18
CA HIS A 336 22.25 3.01 -10.26
C HIS A 336 23.59 3.62 -9.78
N SER A 337 23.87 4.90 -10.04
CA SER A 337 25.10 5.61 -9.64
C SER A 337 25.01 6.28 -8.26
N ASN A 338 23.98 5.97 -7.47
CA ASN A 338 23.80 6.63 -6.17
C ASN A 338 24.79 6.10 -5.12
N ASP A 339 25.21 6.99 -4.22
CA ASP A 339 25.80 6.64 -2.93
C ASP A 339 24.66 6.46 -1.92
N TYR A 340 24.04 5.28 -1.94
CA TYR A 340 22.81 5.01 -1.18
C TYR A 340 23.12 4.47 0.21
N THR A 341 22.39 4.94 1.22
CA THR A 341 22.42 4.38 2.58
C THR A 341 21.07 3.75 2.88
N LEU A 342 21.05 2.43 3.05
CA LEU A 342 19.89 1.66 3.50
C LEU A 342 19.91 1.59 5.03
N ASN A 343 19.00 2.30 5.68
CA ASN A 343 18.76 2.24 7.13
C ASN A 343 17.70 1.18 7.46
N ALA A 344 17.89 -0.02 6.94
CA ALA A 344 16.98 -1.15 7.07
C ALA A 344 17.78 -2.46 7.13
N ASP A 345 17.16 -3.50 7.64
CA ASP A 345 17.70 -4.85 7.58
C ASP A 345 17.54 -5.42 6.17
N LEU A 346 18.64 -5.88 5.58
CA LEU A 346 18.63 -6.53 4.28
C LEU A 346 18.58 -8.06 4.46
N VAL A 347 17.42 -8.65 4.21
CA VAL A 347 17.19 -10.07 4.50
C VAL A 347 16.87 -10.92 3.27
N ASN A 348 17.32 -12.17 3.33
CA ASN A 348 17.02 -13.18 2.33
C ASN A 348 17.11 -14.58 2.95
N ASP A 349 15.99 -15.29 2.97
CA ASP A 349 15.82 -16.61 3.55
C ASP A 349 16.41 -17.77 2.70
N ARG A 350 16.93 -17.46 1.50
CA ARG A 350 17.44 -18.45 0.55
C ARG A 350 18.88 -18.83 0.82
N THR A 351 19.21 -20.09 0.56
CA THR A 351 20.58 -20.62 0.63
C THR A 351 21.31 -20.54 -0.72
N TRP A 352 22.63 -20.53 -0.69
CA TRP A 352 23.48 -20.65 -1.88
C TRP A 352 23.72 -22.12 -2.30
N ASP A 353 23.31 -23.09 -1.47
CA ASP A 353 23.43 -24.51 -1.81
C ASP A 353 22.38 -24.91 -2.85
N THR A 354 22.82 -24.98 -4.11
CA THR A 354 22.02 -25.41 -5.28
C THR A 354 21.34 -26.78 -5.15
N THR A 355 21.72 -27.59 -4.16
CA THR A 355 21.09 -28.89 -3.91
C THR A 355 19.89 -28.82 -2.96
N GLN A 356 19.71 -27.70 -2.25
CA GLN A 356 18.59 -27.48 -1.34
C GLN A 356 17.37 -26.92 -2.08
N ALA A 357 16.18 -27.21 -1.54
CA ALA A 357 14.94 -26.68 -2.08
C ALA A 357 14.80 -25.16 -1.89
N ASN A 358 15.45 -24.55 -0.91
CA ASN A 358 15.45 -23.10 -0.70
C ASN A 358 16.64 -22.40 -1.37
N TYR A 359 17.24 -22.98 -2.42
CA TYR A 359 18.28 -22.31 -3.18
C TYR A 359 17.76 -21.02 -3.82
N GLY A 360 18.55 -19.94 -3.76
CA GLY A 360 18.17 -18.64 -4.31
C GLY A 360 19.11 -17.50 -3.91
N TYR A 361 18.86 -16.30 -4.42
CA TYR A 361 19.61 -15.09 -4.08
C TYR A 361 18.80 -13.82 -4.44
N GLY A 362 19.06 -12.71 -3.74
CA GLY A 362 18.65 -11.38 -4.16
C GLY A 362 19.67 -10.73 -5.10
N VAL A 363 19.32 -9.64 -5.78
CA VAL A 363 20.25 -8.88 -6.63
C VAL A 363 20.31 -7.41 -6.22
N VAL A 364 21.50 -6.94 -5.86
CA VAL A 364 21.79 -5.51 -5.75
C VAL A 364 22.39 -5.06 -7.09
N ALA A 365 21.73 -4.13 -7.77
CA ALA A 365 22.17 -3.55 -9.02
C ALA A 365 22.67 -2.11 -8.80
N MET A 366 23.79 -1.77 -9.43
CA MET A 366 24.41 -0.44 -9.34
C MET A 366 25.31 -0.19 -10.55
N ASN A 367 25.61 1.07 -10.83
CA ASN A 367 26.65 1.44 -11.77
C ASN A 367 28.04 1.31 -11.11
N SER A 368 29.11 1.35 -11.90
CA SER A 368 30.49 1.23 -11.38
C SER A 368 30.91 2.31 -10.39
N ASP A 369 30.18 3.42 -10.36
CA ASP A 369 30.37 4.57 -9.49
C ASP A 369 29.32 4.66 -8.36
N GLY A 370 28.39 3.72 -8.26
CA GLY A 370 27.46 3.65 -7.13
C GLY A 370 28.08 2.95 -5.92
N HIS A 371 27.55 3.25 -4.74
CA HIS A 371 27.95 2.66 -3.47
C HIS A 371 26.71 2.39 -2.61
N LEU A 372 26.63 1.22 -1.99
CA LEU A 372 25.58 0.88 -1.02
C LEU A 372 26.16 0.76 0.38
N THR A 373 25.64 1.53 1.32
CA THR A 373 25.85 1.32 2.75
C THR A 373 24.60 0.67 3.33
N ILE A 374 24.74 -0.37 4.15
CA ILE A 374 23.65 -1.04 4.87
C ILE A 374 23.90 -0.85 6.36
N ASN A 375 23.02 -0.12 7.04
CA ASN A 375 23.14 0.18 8.47
C ASN A 375 22.32 -0.75 9.37
N GLY A 376 21.35 -1.48 8.81
CA GLY A 376 20.30 -2.11 9.59
C GLY A 376 19.25 -1.10 10.06
N ASN A 377 18.15 -1.60 10.62
CA ASN A 377 17.10 -0.77 11.23
C ASN A 377 17.55 -0.08 12.55
N GLY A 378 18.66 -0.55 13.14
CA GLY A 378 19.26 0.02 14.34
C GLY A 378 18.50 -0.26 15.64
N ASP A 379 17.64 -1.29 15.72
CA ASP A 379 16.95 -1.63 16.96
C ASP A 379 17.91 -2.27 17.98
N ILE A 380 18.39 -1.44 18.91
CA ILE A 380 19.36 -1.83 19.95
C ILE A 380 18.78 -2.68 21.09
N ASN A 381 17.47 -2.95 21.13
CA ASN A 381 16.79 -3.59 22.28
C ASN A 381 16.33 -5.02 22.01
N ASN A 382 17.27 -5.87 21.64
CA ASN A 382 17.11 -7.31 21.53
C ASN A 382 16.60 -7.95 22.85
N GLY A 383 15.31 -8.29 22.93
CA GLY A 383 14.86 -9.47 23.71
C GLY A 383 13.81 -9.33 24.82
N ASP A 384 12.95 -8.31 24.88
CA ASP A 384 11.74 -8.34 25.75
C ASP A 384 10.45 -7.88 25.01
N GLU A 385 10.49 -7.89 23.68
CA GLU A 385 9.52 -7.28 22.76
C GLU A 385 8.11 -7.89 22.84
N ALA A 386 7.11 -7.01 22.96
CA ALA A 386 5.69 -7.33 22.77
C ALA A 386 5.16 -6.81 21.42
N ASP A 387 6.06 -6.62 20.46
CA ASP A 387 5.69 -6.63 19.05
C ASP A 387 5.50 -8.10 18.62
N ALA A 388 4.36 -8.41 18.01
CA ALA A 388 4.09 -9.73 17.48
C ALA A 388 4.94 -10.06 16.24
N SER A 389 5.64 -9.07 15.66
CA SER A 389 6.60 -9.24 14.57
C SER A 389 8.05 -9.46 15.06
N SER A 390 8.46 -8.82 16.17
CA SER A 390 9.83 -8.88 16.69
C SER A 390 10.05 -9.93 17.78
N THR A 391 10.15 -11.21 17.39
CA THR A 391 10.68 -12.26 18.29
C THR A 391 12.02 -12.82 17.85
N THR A 392 12.92 -12.00 17.30
CA THR A 392 14.40 -12.08 17.40
C THR A 392 15.08 -10.99 16.55
N ASP A 393 15.15 -9.75 17.04
CA ASP A 393 16.08 -8.77 16.45
C ASP A 393 17.44 -8.85 17.15
N ASN A 394 18.28 -9.79 16.70
CA ASN A 394 19.71 -9.54 16.78
C ASN A 394 19.98 -8.50 15.70
N VAL A 395 20.50 -7.32 16.08
CA VAL A 395 20.91 -6.16 15.25
C VAL A 395 21.65 -6.59 13.98
N VAL A 396 20.96 -7.16 13.00
CA VAL A 396 21.59 -7.89 11.90
C VAL A 396 21.27 -7.13 10.64
N ALA A 397 22.17 -6.20 10.31
CA ALA A 397 22.00 -5.33 9.16
C ALA A 397 21.86 -6.10 7.84
N ALA A 398 22.45 -7.31 7.73
CA ALA A 398 22.24 -8.15 6.56
C ALA A 398 22.34 -9.66 6.84
N THR A 399 21.38 -10.43 6.31
CA THR A 399 21.44 -11.90 6.24
C THR A 399 21.16 -12.42 4.83
N GLY A 400 21.79 -13.54 4.47
CA GLY A 400 21.42 -14.31 3.28
C GLY A 400 22.37 -14.15 2.09
N ASN A 401 21.88 -14.49 0.90
CA ASN A 401 22.72 -14.60 -0.30
C ASN A 401 22.35 -13.57 -1.36
N TYR A 402 23.33 -12.79 -1.81
CA TYR A 402 23.13 -11.71 -2.76
C TYR A 402 24.11 -11.79 -3.91
N LYS A 403 23.64 -11.39 -5.09
CA LYS A 403 24.50 -11.11 -6.22
C LYS A 403 24.55 -9.61 -6.49
N VAL A 404 25.73 -9.12 -6.83
CA VAL A 404 25.96 -7.73 -7.21
C VAL A 404 26.05 -7.66 -8.73
N ARG A 405 25.12 -6.94 -9.34
CA ARG A 405 25.13 -6.63 -10.78
C ARG A 405 25.69 -5.23 -10.98
N ILE A 406 26.79 -5.13 -11.72
CA ILE A 406 27.38 -3.84 -12.09
C ILE A 406 26.97 -3.49 -13.51
N ASP A 407 26.10 -2.50 -13.63
CA ASP A 407 25.73 -1.88 -14.88
C ASP A 407 26.79 -0.80 -15.22
N ASN A 408 27.04 -0.50 -16.50
CA ASN A 408 27.79 0.71 -16.87
C ASN A 408 26.83 1.64 -17.62
N ALA A 409 27.30 2.83 -18.02
CA ALA A 409 26.49 3.76 -18.83
C ALA A 409 25.97 3.17 -20.17
N THR A 410 26.36 1.94 -20.52
CA THR A 410 25.91 1.15 -21.69
C THR A 410 25.30 -0.21 -21.32
N GLY A 411 25.06 -0.51 -20.04
CA GLY A 411 24.41 -1.74 -19.55
C GLY A 411 25.30 -2.98 -19.33
N ALA A 412 26.64 -2.83 -19.19
CA ALA A 412 27.53 -3.92 -18.78
C ALA A 412 28.85 -3.41 -18.15
N GLY A 413 28.93 -3.32 -16.82
CA GLY A 413 30.18 -3.04 -16.11
C GLY A 413 31.21 -4.14 -16.32
N SER A 414 32.47 -3.78 -16.45
CA SER A 414 33.57 -4.74 -16.45
C SER A 414 34.16 -4.87 -15.05
N VAL A 415 34.75 -6.03 -14.73
CA VAL A 415 35.50 -6.22 -13.48
C VAL A 415 36.53 -5.11 -13.26
N ALA A 416 37.09 -4.54 -14.33
CA ALA A 416 38.08 -3.48 -14.23
C ALA A 416 37.52 -2.17 -13.63
N ASP A 417 36.20 -1.92 -13.76
CA ASP A 417 35.59 -0.66 -13.38
C ASP A 417 35.42 -0.52 -11.87
N TYR A 418 35.22 -1.64 -11.15
CA TYR A 418 35.06 -1.67 -9.69
C TYR A 418 36.21 -2.35 -8.95
N LYS A 419 37.24 -2.82 -9.68
CA LYS A 419 38.34 -3.55 -9.05
C LYS A 419 39.11 -2.67 -8.06
N GLY A 420 39.05 -3.06 -6.79
CA GLY A 420 39.73 -2.37 -5.71
C GLY A 420 38.91 -1.25 -5.08
N ASN A 421 37.65 -1.08 -5.49
CA ASN A 421 36.70 -0.20 -4.84
C ASN A 421 35.84 -1.02 -3.87
N GLU A 422 35.43 -0.38 -2.79
CA GLU A 422 34.34 -0.85 -1.94
C GLU A 422 33.03 -0.50 -2.66
N LEU A 423 32.15 -1.49 -2.84
CA LEU A 423 30.86 -1.32 -3.51
C LEU A 423 29.70 -1.38 -2.53
N ILE A 424 29.85 -2.25 -1.53
CA ILE A 424 28.86 -2.49 -0.49
C ILE A 424 29.61 -2.47 0.84
N TYR A 425 29.14 -1.62 1.75
CA TYR A 425 29.57 -1.55 3.14
C TYR A 425 28.42 -2.00 4.03
N VAL A 426 28.62 -3.04 4.84
CA VAL A 426 27.68 -3.44 5.89
C VAL A 426 28.19 -2.87 7.20
N ASN A 427 27.50 -1.85 7.70
CA ASN A 427 27.82 -1.17 8.94
C ASN A 427 27.15 -1.90 10.11
N ASP A 428 27.76 -3.01 10.53
CA ASP A 428 27.23 -3.82 11.63
C ASP A 428 28.33 -4.22 12.63
N ASN A 429 27.95 -4.27 13.91
CA ASN A 429 28.75 -4.78 15.01
C ASN A 429 28.22 -6.11 15.59
N ASP A 430 27.12 -6.66 15.07
CA ASP A 430 26.56 -7.94 15.50
C ASP A 430 27.32 -9.12 14.88
N ILE A 431 27.47 -10.18 15.68
CA ILE A 431 28.15 -11.41 15.30
C ILE A 431 27.29 -12.32 14.41
N ASN A 432 25.99 -12.05 14.33
CA ASN A 432 25.00 -12.83 13.60
C ASN A 432 24.77 -12.33 12.16
N THR A 433 25.35 -11.20 11.75
CA THR A 433 25.38 -10.81 10.33
C THR A 433 26.12 -11.87 9.52
N ASP A 434 25.39 -12.46 8.58
CA ASP A 434 25.83 -13.55 7.72
C ASP A 434 25.27 -13.35 6.30
N ALA A 435 25.82 -12.34 5.62
CA ALA A 435 25.48 -12.01 4.24
C ALA A 435 26.63 -12.35 3.29
N THR A 436 26.31 -12.96 2.14
CA THR A 436 27.28 -13.25 1.07
C THR A 436 26.97 -12.42 -0.17
N PHE A 437 27.91 -11.57 -0.59
CA PHE A 437 27.81 -10.79 -1.82
C PHE A 437 28.77 -11.32 -2.90
N MET A 438 28.24 -11.69 -4.07
CA MET A 438 29.03 -12.20 -5.20
C MET A 438 28.79 -11.38 -6.47
N SER A 439 29.86 -10.96 -7.16
CA SER A 439 29.71 -10.26 -8.44
C SER A 439 29.16 -11.18 -9.53
N MET A 440 28.23 -10.68 -10.34
CA MET A 440 27.88 -11.31 -11.62
C MET A 440 28.96 -11.00 -12.67
N THR A 441 29.36 -12.02 -13.44
CA THR A 441 30.31 -11.90 -14.56
C THR A 441 29.61 -11.76 -15.89
#